data_AF-T1CDH3-F1
#
_entry.id   AF-T1CDH3-F1
#
_cell.length_a   1.000
_cell.length_b   1.000
_cell.length_c   1.000
_cell.angle_alpha   90.00
_cell.angle_beta   90.00
_cell.angle_gamma   90.00
#
_symmetry.space_group_name_H-M   'P 1'
#
loop_
_entity.id
_entity.type
_entity.pdbx_description
1 polymer ?
#
loop_
_entity_poly.entity_id
_entity_poly.type
_entity_poly.pdbx_seq_one_letter_code
_entity_poly.pdbx_strand_id
1 'polypeptide(L)'
;PLSGSVQTPDALLFGRVFKDLQLQLHSSAQGLQVQASGPTLAGSLNLPDDLQRAGITANLKRLYWPAESAGASGTPAAAAPMAAVNPASLPPLHLRVDDFHLGAAQFGSANFQSTPIAGGLRIDQLDSHSPNVSMRAQGNWMGDAQNNRTQMNIEFSAADLGHMLEALGYQNLVAGGR
;
A
#
# COMPACT_ATOMS: atom_id res chain seq x y z
N PRO A 1 1.11 -17.74 -24.76
CA PRO A 1 1.49 -16.60 -23.88
C PRO A 1 0.89 -15.33 -24.48
N LEU A 2 0.23 -14.51 -23.67
CA LEU A 2 -0.40 -13.27 -24.13
C LEU A 2 0.37 -12.09 -23.54
N SER A 3 0.78 -11.15 -24.39
CA SER A 3 1.42 -9.92 -23.97
C SER A 3 0.57 -8.74 -24.40
N GLY A 4 0.30 -7.82 -23.49
CA GLY A 4 -0.41 -6.58 -23.76
C GLY A 4 0.29 -5.41 -23.11
N SER A 5 0.28 -4.25 -23.75
CA SER A 5 0.72 -3.01 -23.14
C SER A 5 -0.41 -2.01 -23.18
N VAL A 6 -0.71 -1.41 -22.04
CA VAL A 6 -1.69 -0.34 -21.91
C VAL A 6 -0.93 0.89 -21.45
N GLN A 7 -1.10 1.99 -22.17
CA GLN A 7 -0.60 3.29 -21.74
C GLN A 7 -1.80 4.21 -21.54
N THR A 8 -1.90 4.80 -20.36
CA THR A 8 -2.97 5.75 -20.07
C THR A 8 -2.36 7.02 -19.45
N PRO A 9 -2.79 8.21 -19.93
CA PRO A 9 -2.42 9.47 -19.30
C PRO A 9 -2.91 9.55 -17.85
N ASP A 10 -4.10 9.00 -17.58
CA ASP A 10 -4.72 8.97 -16.25
C ASP A 10 -5.22 7.55 -15.95
N ALA A 11 -4.62 6.87 -14.98
CA ALA A 11 -5.08 5.58 -14.47
C ALA A 11 -5.81 5.78 -13.14
N LEU A 12 -7.06 5.37 -13.03
CA LEU A 12 -7.78 5.33 -11.76
C LEU A 12 -7.53 3.98 -11.07
N LEU A 13 -6.72 3.99 -10.01
CA LEU A 13 -6.43 2.81 -9.19
C LEU A 13 -6.94 3.07 -7.77
N PHE A 14 -7.85 2.22 -7.28
CA PHE A 14 -8.42 2.34 -5.93
C PHE A 14 -8.95 3.76 -5.62
N GLY A 15 -9.60 4.41 -6.58
CA GLY A 15 -10.12 5.77 -6.43
C GLY A 15 -9.05 6.87 -6.43
N ARG A 16 -7.80 6.56 -6.80
CA ARG A 16 -6.68 7.52 -6.94
C ARG A 16 -6.22 7.58 -8.39
N VAL A 17 -5.86 8.78 -8.85
CA VAL A 17 -5.36 9.00 -10.21
C VAL A 17 -3.84 8.89 -10.23
N PHE A 18 -3.32 8.01 -11.09
CA PHE A 18 -1.91 7.87 -11.40
C PHE A 18 -1.67 8.37 -12.82
N LYS A 19 -0.78 9.36 -12.96
CA LYS A 19 -0.49 9.99 -14.24
C LYS A 19 0.59 9.24 -15.01
N ASP A 20 0.47 9.27 -16.33
CA ASP A 20 1.46 8.74 -17.28
C ASP A 20 1.88 7.31 -16.96
N LEU A 21 0.88 6.45 -16.74
CA LEU A 21 1.10 5.07 -16.35
C LEU A 21 1.14 4.17 -17.57
N GLN A 22 2.28 3.52 -17.77
CA GLN A 22 2.44 2.43 -18.70
C GLN A 22 2.40 1.10 -17.94
N LEU A 23 1.46 0.23 -18.32
CA LEU A 23 1.31 -1.11 -17.80
C LEU A 23 1.64 -2.11 -18.91
N GLN A 24 2.58 -3.00 -18.66
CA GLN A 24 2.85 -4.15 -19.51
C GLN A 24 2.37 -5.39 -18.78
N LEU A 25 1.53 -6.18 -19.42
CA LEU A 25 0.98 -7.42 -18.89
C LEU A 25 1.55 -8.58 -19.71
N HIS A 26 2.08 -9.57 -19.02
CA HIS A 26 2.63 -10.78 -19.61
C HIS A 26 1.99 -12.00 -18.94
N SER A 27 1.03 -12.62 -19.62
CA SER A 27 0.37 -13.84 -19.17
C SER A 27 1.03 -15.08 -19.79
N SER A 28 1.38 -16.03 -18.94
CA SER A 28 2.04 -17.29 -19.28
C SER A 28 1.40 -18.45 -18.53
N ALA A 29 1.88 -19.68 -18.76
CA ALA A 29 1.46 -20.87 -17.99
C ALA A 29 2.02 -20.90 -16.55
N GLN A 30 2.78 -19.87 -16.15
CA GLN A 30 3.31 -19.69 -14.80
C GLN A 30 2.53 -18.63 -14.01
N GLY A 31 1.56 -17.98 -14.65
CA GLY A 31 0.79 -16.86 -14.11
C GLY A 31 0.89 -15.58 -14.94
N LEU A 32 0.41 -14.50 -14.34
CA LEU A 32 0.38 -13.15 -14.86
C LEU A 32 1.47 -12.30 -14.22
N GLN A 33 2.35 -11.76 -15.05
CA GLN A 33 3.29 -10.73 -14.66
C GLN A 33 2.80 -9.36 -15.14
N VAL A 34 2.86 -8.35 -14.29
CA VAL A 34 2.51 -6.96 -14.63
C VAL A 34 3.71 -6.09 -14.32
N GLN A 35 4.19 -5.31 -15.29
CA GLN A 35 5.18 -4.26 -15.09
C GLN A 35 4.49 -2.91 -15.19
N ALA A 36 4.66 -2.09 -14.16
CA ALA A 36 4.22 -0.71 -14.13
C ALA A 36 5.42 0.22 -14.31
N SER A 37 5.26 1.24 -15.14
CA SER A 37 6.27 2.28 -15.36
C SER A 37 5.58 3.63 -15.47
N GLY A 38 5.93 4.54 -14.57
CA GLY A 38 5.38 5.88 -14.51
C GLY A 38 6.11 6.71 -13.44
N PRO A 39 5.82 8.02 -13.37
CA PRO A 39 6.48 8.93 -12.43
C PRO A 39 6.17 8.63 -10.97
N THR A 40 4.94 8.16 -10.67
CA THR A 40 4.43 7.88 -9.33
C THR A 40 4.33 6.39 -9.00
N LEU A 41 4.40 5.50 -9.99
CA LEU A 41 4.32 4.04 -9.78
C LEU A 41 5.28 3.35 -10.75
N ALA A 42 6.25 2.62 -10.20
CA ALA A 42 7.20 1.85 -11.00
C ALA A 42 7.56 0.54 -10.31
N GLY A 43 7.47 -0.58 -11.03
CA GLY A 43 7.78 -1.89 -10.48
C GLY A 43 7.18 -3.07 -11.24
N SER A 44 7.19 -4.22 -10.58
CA SER A 44 6.62 -5.46 -11.09
C SER A 44 5.72 -6.13 -10.06
N LEU A 45 4.63 -6.73 -10.54
CA LEU A 45 3.70 -7.54 -9.79
C LEU A 45 3.66 -8.92 -10.46
N ASN A 46 3.71 -9.98 -9.66
CA ASN A 46 3.62 -11.36 -10.11
C ASN A 46 2.43 -12.03 -9.43
N LEU A 47 1.55 -12.57 -10.25
CA LEU A 47 0.35 -13.31 -9.86
C LEU A 47 0.46 -14.73 -10.45
N PRO A 48 0.97 -15.70 -9.69
CA PRO A 48 1.00 -17.10 -10.10
C PRO A 48 -0.41 -17.62 -10.40
N ASP A 49 -0.54 -18.66 -11.23
CA ASP A 49 -1.85 -19.27 -11.53
C ASP A 49 -2.54 -19.83 -10.27
N ASP A 50 -1.77 -20.39 -9.34
CA ASP A 50 -2.25 -20.84 -8.02
C ASP A 50 -1.94 -19.78 -6.96
N LEU A 51 -2.75 -18.72 -6.95
CA LEU A 51 -2.61 -17.59 -6.01
C LEU A 51 -2.67 -18.02 -4.54
N GLN A 52 -3.52 -19.00 -4.21
CA GLN A 52 -3.71 -19.41 -2.82
C GLN A 52 -2.51 -20.16 -2.26
N ARG A 53 -1.79 -20.92 -3.11
CA ARG A 53 -0.57 -21.61 -2.72
C ARG A 53 0.68 -20.72 -2.81
N ALA A 54 0.85 -19.98 -3.90
CA ALA A 54 2.09 -19.27 -4.19
C ALA A 54 2.08 -17.79 -3.75
N GLY A 55 0.90 -17.22 -3.54
CA GLY A 55 0.74 -15.82 -3.15
C GLY A 55 1.01 -14.81 -4.27
N ILE A 56 0.69 -13.56 -3.99
CA ILE A 56 0.97 -12.43 -4.87
C ILE A 56 2.27 -11.79 -4.41
N THR A 57 3.17 -11.51 -5.35
CA THR A 57 4.43 -10.82 -5.06
C THR A 57 4.54 -9.52 -5.84
N ALA A 58 4.80 -8.41 -5.15
CA ALA A 58 5.01 -7.10 -5.73
C ALA A 58 6.38 -6.56 -5.31
N ASN A 59 7.18 -6.16 -6.29
CA ASN A 59 8.45 -5.46 -6.08
C ASN A 59 8.37 -4.13 -6.81
N LEU A 60 8.21 -3.06 -6.05
CA LEU A 60 8.07 -1.71 -6.55
C LEU A 60 9.33 -0.93 -6.26
N LYS A 61 9.87 -0.25 -7.26
CA LYS A 61 10.93 0.73 -7.04
C LYS A 61 10.35 2.00 -6.43
N ARG A 62 9.09 2.30 -6.74
CA ARG A 62 8.41 3.51 -6.31
C ARG A 62 6.91 3.31 -6.24
N LEU A 63 6.31 3.80 -5.18
CA LEU A 63 4.86 3.92 -5.00
C LEU A 63 4.55 5.24 -4.31
N TYR A 64 4.18 6.26 -5.08
CA TYR A 64 3.70 7.53 -4.58
C TYR A 64 2.18 7.51 -4.60
N TRP A 65 1.61 7.05 -3.49
CA TRP A 65 0.18 6.96 -3.32
C TRP A 65 -0.42 8.36 -3.07
N PRO A 66 -1.28 8.88 -3.95
CA PRO A 66 -1.86 10.20 -3.75
C PRO A 66 -2.70 10.23 -2.47
N ALA A 67 -2.62 11.34 -1.73
CA ALA A 67 -3.56 11.60 -0.65
C ALA A 67 -4.99 11.60 -1.18
N GLU A 68 -5.93 11.24 -0.33
CA GLU A 68 -7.35 11.46 -0.59
C GLU A 68 -7.55 12.97 -0.88
N SER A 69 -8.15 13.32 -2.01
CA SER A 69 -8.43 14.72 -2.31
C SER A 69 -9.29 15.30 -1.18
N ALA A 70 -8.72 16.25 -0.43
CA ALA A 70 -9.40 16.98 0.63
C ALA A 70 -10.52 17.85 0.01
N GLY A 71 -11.69 17.25 -0.17
CA GLY A 71 -12.85 17.83 -0.83
C GLY A 71 -14.15 17.28 -0.29
N ALA A 72 -14.23 17.02 1.02
CA ALA A 72 -15.49 16.89 1.75
C ALA A 72 -15.23 17.13 3.24
N SER A 73 -15.68 18.28 3.71
CA SER A 73 -15.63 18.72 5.11
C SER A 73 -16.31 17.70 6.04
N GLY A 74 -15.67 17.40 7.18
CA GLY A 74 -16.39 17.20 8.44
C GLY A 74 -17.12 15.88 8.72
N THR A 75 -16.90 14.80 7.97
CA THR A 75 -17.40 13.46 8.32
C THR A 75 -16.24 12.46 8.44
N PRO A 76 -16.17 11.66 9.52
CA PRO A 76 -15.15 10.62 9.64
C PRO A 76 -15.35 9.58 8.51
N ALA A 77 -14.27 9.29 7.79
CA ALA A 77 -14.13 8.17 6.86
C ALA A 77 -15.24 8.06 5.80
N ALA A 78 -15.14 8.86 4.73
CA ALA A 78 -15.57 8.36 3.42
C ALA A 78 -14.79 7.05 3.19
N ALA A 79 -15.53 5.95 3.12
CA ALA A 79 -15.00 4.59 3.12
C ALA A 79 -13.70 4.50 2.32
N ALA A 80 -12.60 4.20 3.01
CA ALA A 80 -11.34 3.89 2.36
C ALA A 80 -11.64 2.89 1.23
N PRO A 81 -11.06 3.02 0.03
CA PRO A 81 -11.31 2.12 -1.11
C PRO A 81 -11.04 0.63 -0.80
N MET A 82 -10.50 0.31 0.37
CA MET A 82 -10.32 -1.02 0.94
C MET A 82 -11.52 -1.57 1.74
N ALA A 83 -12.56 -0.79 2.03
CA ALA A 83 -13.67 -1.19 2.91
C ALA A 83 -14.50 -2.38 2.37
N ALA A 84 -14.46 -2.63 1.07
CA ALA A 84 -15.17 -3.74 0.41
C ALA A 84 -14.30 -5.00 0.20
N VAL A 85 -13.06 -5.02 0.68
CA VAL A 85 -12.16 -6.16 0.51
C VAL A 85 -12.46 -7.23 1.56
N ASN A 86 -12.65 -8.48 1.13
CA ASN A 86 -12.83 -9.62 2.02
C ASN A 86 -11.46 -10.19 2.45
N PRO A 87 -11.02 -10.01 3.70
CA PRO A 87 -9.71 -10.49 4.15
C PRO A 87 -9.59 -12.01 4.10
N ALA A 88 -10.68 -12.76 4.30
CA ALA A 88 -10.67 -14.22 4.28
C ALA A 88 -10.46 -14.80 2.86
N SER A 89 -10.58 -13.99 1.81
CA SER A 89 -10.33 -14.41 0.42
C SER A 89 -8.95 -14.04 -0.10
N LEU A 90 -8.19 -13.24 0.66
CA LEU A 90 -6.90 -12.76 0.20
C LEU A 90 -5.87 -13.90 0.24
N PRO A 91 -5.10 -14.11 -0.84
CA PRO A 91 -3.97 -15.03 -0.84
C PRO A 91 -2.81 -14.46 0.00
N PRO A 92 -1.73 -15.23 0.21
CA PRO A 92 -0.50 -14.66 0.78
C PRO A 92 -0.04 -13.46 -0.06
N LEU A 93 0.41 -12.40 0.59
CA LEU A 93 0.87 -11.18 -0.08
C LEU A 93 2.29 -10.88 0.37
N HIS A 94 3.15 -10.57 -0.60
CA HIS A 94 4.51 -10.08 -0.37
C HIS A 94 4.71 -8.83 -1.20
N LEU A 95 4.85 -7.68 -0.55
CA LEU A 95 5.07 -6.40 -1.20
C LEU A 95 6.35 -5.78 -0.66
N ARG A 96 7.24 -5.38 -1.56
CA ARG A 96 8.39 -4.53 -1.26
C ARG A 96 8.32 -3.27 -2.10
N VAL A 97 8.59 -2.13 -1.48
CA VAL A 97 8.67 -0.83 -2.12
C VAL A 97 9.98 -0.17 -1.70
N ASP A 98 10.81 0.24 -2.65
CA ASP A 98 12.07 0.92 -2.32
C ASP A 98 11.84 2.40 -1.92
N ASP A 99 10.81 3.02 -2.48
CA ASP A 99 10.45 4.42 -2.25
C ASP A 99 8.91 4.62 -2.20
N PHE A 100 8.37 4.62 -0.98
CA PHE A 100 6.95 4.72 -0.67
C PHE A 100 6.60 6.11 -0.12
N HIS A 101 5.70 6.80 -0.81
CA HIS A 101 5.10 8.04 -0.35
C HIS A 101 3.59 7.87 -0.20
N LEU A 102 3.01 8.46 0.84
CA LEU A 102 1.57 8.53 1.05
C LEU A 102 1.16 9.99 1.24
N GLY A 103 0.60 10.59 0.19
CA GLY A 103 0.37 12.04 0.19
C GLY A 103 1.69 12.80 0.30
N ALA A 104 1.82 13.65 1.32
CA ALA A 104 3.06 14.37 1.62
C ALA A 104 4.03 13.56 2.50
N ALA A 105 3.58 12.47 3.12
CA ALA A 105 4.40 11.65 4.00
C ALA A 105 5.37 10.78 3.18
N GLN A 106 6.65 10.83 3.53
CA GLN A 106 7.72 10.06 2.89
C GLN A 106 8.14 8.93 3.83
N PHE A 107 7.67 7.71 3.53
CA PHE A 107 7.92 6.53 4.33
C PHE A 107 9.21 5.80 3.95
N GLY A 108 9.84 6.19 2.83
CA GLY A 108 11.09 5.58 2.35
C GLY A 108 10.85 4.15 1.87
N SER A 109 11.72 3.22 2.25
CA SER A 109 11.48 1.81 1.92
C SER A 109 10.33 1.25 2.75
N ALA A 110 9.58 0.31 2.19
CA ALA A 110 8.51 -0.39 2.88
C ALA A 110 8.45 -1.86 2.47
N ASN A 111 8.12 -2.73 3.42
CA ASN A 111 7.90 -4.14 3.17
C ASN A 111 6.66 -4.62 3.93
N PHE A 112 5.85 -5.40 3.24
CA PHE A 112 4.59 -5.93 3.74
C PHE A 112 4.49 -7.41 3.40
N GLN A 113 4.18 -8.22 4.42
CA GLN A 113 4.00 -9.65 4.29
C GLN A 113 2.77 -10.08 5.07
N SER A 114 1.97 -10.93 4.46
CA SER A 114 0.76 -11.45 5.08
C SER A 114 0.46 -12.88 4.70
N THR A 115 -0.12 -13.62 5.65
CA THR A 115 -0.51 -15.02 5.51
C THR A 115 -2.02 -15.17 5.72
N PRO A 116 -2.74 -15.90 4.86
CA PRO A 116 -4.14 -16.21 5.08
C PRO A 116 -4.32 -17.04 6.36
N ILE A 117 -5.36 -16.74 7.12
CA ILE A 117 -5.75 -17.48 8.32
C ILE A 117 -7.24 -17.81 8.26
N ALA A 118 -7.70 -18.70 9.14
CA ALA A 118 -9.12 -19.04 9.20
C ALA A 118 -9.94 -17.77 9.49
N GLY A 119 -10.78 -17.37 8.52
CA GLY A 119 -11.65 -16.20 8.63
C GLY A 119 -10.93 -14.85 8.48
N GLY A 120 -9.73 -14.80 7.91
CA GLY A 120 -9.04 -13.53 7.71
C GLY A 120 -7.62 -13.62 7.15
N LEU A 121 -6.84 -12.60 7.44
CA LEU A 121 -5.47 -12.41 7.02
C LEU A 121 -4.62 -12.01 8.23
N ARG A 122 -3.51 -12.69 8.47
CA ARG A 122 -2.49 -12.23 9.42
C ARG A 122 -1.48 -11.38 8.68
N ILE A 123 -1.20 -10.20 9.23
CA ILE A 123 -0.12 -9.33 8.78
C ILE A 123 1.10 -9.70 9.62
N ASP A 124 1.98 -10.50 9.02
CA ASP A 124 3.19 -10.99 9.67
C ASP A 124 4.24 -9.88 9.79
N GLN A 125 4.28 -8.99 8.79
CA GLN A 125 5.22 -7.87 8.78
C GLN A 125 4.64 -6.69 7.99
N LEU A 126 4.70 -5.51 8.58
CA LEU A 126 4.58 -4.23 7.88
C LEU A 126 5.68 -3.33 8.43
N ASP A 127 6.73 -3.13 7.67
CA ASP A 127 7.84 -2.26 8.05
C ASP A 127 8.02 -1.13 7.04
N SER A 128 8.51 0.00 7.54
CA SER A 128 8.92 1.12 6.72
C SER A 128 10.11 1.82 7.35
N HIS A 129 11.02 2.29 6.50
CA HIS A 129 12.23 2.97 6.92
C HIS A 129 12.56 4.15 6.01
N SER A 130 12.67 5.32 6.62
CA SER A 130 13.19 6.56 6.05
C SER A 130 14.35 7.07 6.92
N PRO A 131 15.12 8.07 6.46
CA PRO A 131 16.25 8.60 7.23
C PRO A 131 15.91 9.03 8.66
N ASN A 132 14.68 9.53 8.90
CA ASN A 132 14.30 10.12 10.18
C ASN A 132 13.28 9.28 10.97
N VAL A 133 12.68 8.28 10.33
CA VAL A 133 11.55 7.52 10.87
C VAL A 133 11.66 6.05 10.48
N SER A 134 11.41 5.17 11.44
CA SER A 134 11.15 3.75 11.21
C SER A 134 9.82 3.34 11.83
N MET A 135 9.05 2.52 11.11
CA MET A 135 7.80 1.95 11.57
C MET A 135 7.87 0.42 11.44
N ARG A 136 7.35 -0.29 12.43
CA ARG A 136 7.10 -1.73 12.37
C ARG A 136 5.70 -2.01 12.88
N ALA A 137 4.97 -2.86 12.20
CA ALA A 137 3.62 -3.22 12.56
C ALA A 137 3.32 -4.68 12.23
N GLN A 138 2.44 -5.27 13.02
CA GLN A 138 1.95 -6.64 12.86
C GLN A 138 0.52 -6.70 13.35
N GLY A 139 -0.26 -7.67 12.89
CA GLY A 139 -1.66 -7.74 13.30
C GLY A 139 -2.49 -8.76 12.56
N ASN A 140 -3.79 -8.68 12.75
CA ASN A 140 -4.77 -9.54 12.09
C ASN A 140 -5.90 -8.69 11.51
N TRP A 141 -6.36 -9.09 10.34
CA TRP A 141 -7.55 -8.55 9.70
C TRP A 141 -8.54 -9.69 9.49
N MET A 142 -9.62 -9.70 10.27
CA MET A 142 -10.59 -10.78 10.32
C MET A 142 -11.93 -10.35 9.72
N GLY A 143 -12.72 -11.30 9.26
CA GLY A 143 -14.09 -11.08 8.80
C GLY A 143 -14.25 -11.19 7.28
N ASP A 144 -15.23 -10.48 6.75
CA ASP A 144 -15.62 -10.52 5.33
C ASP A 144 -15.76 -9.11 4.71
N ALA A 145 -16.29 -9.03 3.50
CA ALA A 145 -16.45 -7.75 2.78
C ALA A 145 -17.44 -6.78 3.43
N GLN A 146 -18.32 -7.23 4.34
CA GLN A 146 -19.34 -6.40 4.99
C GLN A 146 -18.99 -6.14 6.46
N ASN A 147 -18.47 -7.15 7.15
CA ASN A 147 -18.08 -7.09 8.55
C ASN A 147 -16.64 -7.54 8.70
N ASN A 148 -15.71 -6.60 8.65
CA ASN A 148 -14.31 -6.87 8.94
C ASN A 148 -13.79 -6.04 10.13
N ARG A 149 -12.75 -6.57 10.76
CA ARG A 149 -12.07 -5.95 11.90
C ARG A 149 -10.58 -6.11 11.75
N THR A 150 -9.87 -4.99 11.79
CA THR A 150 -8.42 -4.93 11.80
C THR A 150 -7.93 -4.66 13.21
N GLN A 151 -6.97 -5.46 13.68
CA GLN A 151 -6.26 -5.25 14.93
C GLN A 151 -4.76 -5.23 14.63
N MET A 152 -4.11 -4.10 14.93
CA MET A 152 -2.69 -3.88 14.66
C MET A 152 -1.97 -3.49 15.94
N ASN A 153 -0.76 -4.01 16.09
CA ASN A 153 0.25 -3.44 16.99
C ASN A 153 1.25 -2.67 16.12
N ILE A 154 1.47 -1.39 16.41
CA ILE A 154 2.33 -0.51 15.64
C ILE A 154 3.39 0.06 16.58
N GLU A 155 4.65 -0.19 16.25
CA GLU A 155 5.82 0.43 16.84
C GLU A 155 6.34 1.50 15.87
N PHE A 156 6.51 2.70 16.39
CA PHE A 156 7.04 3.81 15.61
C PHE A 156 8.24 4.40 16.36
N SER A 157 9.29 4.72 15.62
CA SER A 157 10.48 5.35 16.18
C SER A 157 10.93 6.46 15.24
N ALA A 158 11.18 7.64 15.81
CA ALA A 158 11.75 8.77 15.09
C ALA A 158 12.93 9.31 15.89
N ALA A 159 13.90 9.90 15.19
CA ALA A 159 15.04 10.56 15.84
C ALA A 159 14.60 11.77 16.68
N ASP A 160 13.50 12.42 16.30
CA ASP A 160 13.00 13.63 16.92
C ASP A 160 11.48 13.74 16.76
N LEU A 161 10.82 14.32 17.76
CA LEU A 161 9.36 14.49 17.79
C LEU A 161 8.86 15.43 16.68
N GLY A 162 9.65 16.45 16.33
CA GLY A 162 9.40 17.35 15.20
C GLY A 162 9.44 16.62 13.86
N HIS A 163 10.44 15.76 13.65
CA HIS A 163 10.54 14.94 12.44
C HIS A 163 9.44 13.88 12.34
N MET A 164 8.95 13.35 13.47
CA MET A 164 7.74 12.50 13.51
C MET A 164 6.50 13.29 13.08
N LEU A 165 6.30 14.50 13.61
CA LEU A 165 5.15 15.34 13.27
C LEU A 165 5.17 15.78 11.79
N GLU A 166 6.35 16.10 11.25
CA GLU A 166 6.55 16.37 9.82
C GLU A 166 6.26 15.14 8.96
N ALA A 167 6.79 13.96 9.33
CA ALA A 167 6.55 12.71 8.61
C ALA A 167 5.07 12.29 8.62
N LEU A 168 4.32 12.68 9.65
CA LEU A 168 2.88 12.46 9.77
C LEU A 168 2.04 13.58 9.14
N GLY A 169 2.67 14.63 8.57
CA GLY A 169 1.99 15.72 7.87
C GLY A 169 1.46 16.86 8.76
N TYR A 170 1.83 16.92 10.04
CA TYR A 170 1.46 17.98 10.98
C TYR A 170 2.48 19.13 10.95
N GLN A 171 2.40 19.97 9.91
CA GLN A 171 3.39 21.03 9.67
C GLN A 171 3.18 22.32 10.50
N ASN A 172 2.23 22.40 11.46
CA ASN A 172 1.82 23.72 11.97
C ASN A 172 1.37 23.86 13.44
N LEU A 173 1.83 23.02 14.39
CA LEU A 173 1.38 23.11 15.80
C LEU A 173 2.48 23.40 16.85
N VAL A 174 3.73 23.64 16.45
CA VAL A 174 4.85 23.90 17.40
C VAL A 174 5.39 25.33 17.34
N ALA A 175 4.55 26.30 16.94
CA ALA A 175 4.88 27.73 17.01
C ALA A 175 3.77 28.48 17.76
N GLY A 176 3.57 28.17 19.05
CA GLY A 176 2.49 28.81 19.81
C GLY A 176 2.51 28.71 21.34
N GLY A 177 3.62 28.29 21.96
CA GLY A 177 3.75 28.31 23.42
C GLY A 177 4.60 29.49 23.87
N ARG A 178 3.97 30.62 24.24
CA ARG A 178 4.55 31.56 25.19
C ARG A 178 3.98 31.29 26.57
#